data_AF-A0A968SWL7-F1
#
_entry.id   AF-A0A968SWL7-F1
#
_cell.length_a   1.000
_cell.length_b   1.000
_cell.length_c   1.000
_cell.angle_alpha   90.00
_cell.angle_beta   90.00
_cell.angle_gamma   90.00
#
_symmetry.space_group_name_H-M   'P 1'
#
loop_
_entity.id
_entity.type
_entity.pdbx_description
1 polymer ?
#
loop_
_entity_poly.entity_id
_entity_poly.type
_entity_poly.pdbx_seq_one_letter_code
_entity_poly.pdbx_strand_id
1 'polypeptide(L)'
;MGQAAAAATGLDTYATLLISGGYVEQVAFRLNNMLIFRAEPILALPYTVTLFLLGVVLYRKGVFALGPTTDGVQRAMMRWGLGLGLPLNALALLPVVAPGLLGNGGEVLLFLQLRYGFSAILALGYMGLILQLLRRWPEGRTWAPLSAVGRTALSTYVSQSLILSLIFYGWGLGLGSQLSDIQIAFVFIGIAAAQLLIAQLWLKHWGTGPMEWLRKRLEGMGQTRRPVAPKDKVTG
;
A
#
# COMPACT_ATOMS: atom_id res chain seq x y z
N MET A 1 33.02 9.78 2.33
CA MET A 1 32.48 10.77 1.37
C MET A 1 32.18 10.19 -0.02
N GLY A 2 32.93 9.21 -0.54
CA GLY A 2 32.70 8.64 -1.89
C GLY A 2 31.46 7.75 -2.10
N GLN A 3 31.02 6.97 -1.10
CA GLN A 3 29.86 6.06 -1.27
C GLN A 3 28.51 6.77 -1.24
N ALA A 4 28.36 7.83 -0.44
CA ALA A 4 27.15 8.65 -0.40
C ALA A 4 26.99 9.47 -1.69
N ALA A 5 28.09 9.99 -2.24
CA ALA A 5 28.11 10.65 -3.54
C ALA A 5 27.73 9.68 -4.67
N ALA A 6 28.30 8.47 -4.70
CA ALA A 6 27.95 7.46 -5.69
C ALA A 6 26.49 6.98 -5.60
N ALA A 7 25.94 6.87 -4.38
CA ALA A 7 24.53 6.54 -4.16
C ALA A 7 23.58 7.67 -4.61
N ALA A 8 23.95 8.94 -4.35
CA ALA A 8 23.21 10.10 -4.86
C ALA A 8 23.24 10.14 -6.40
N THR A 9 24.41 9.96 -7.02
CA THR A 9 24.55 9.89 -8.48
C THR A 9 23.73 8.74 -9.07
N GLY A 10 23.66 7.58 -8.41
CA GLY A 10 22.85 6.45 -8.85
C GLY A 10 21.34 6.70 -8.77
N LEU A 11 20.87 7.40 -7.73
CA LEU A 11 19.45 7.78 -7.58
C LEU A 11 19.04 8.84 -8.60
N ASP A 12 19.90 9.83 -8.86
CA ASP A 12 19.66 10.86 -9.88
C ASP A 12 19.66 10.27 -11.29
N THR A 13 20.57 9.31 -11.54
CA THR A 13 20.60 8.53 -12.78
C THR A 13 19.32 7.73 -12.95
N TYR A 14 18.84 7.09 -11.89
CA TYR A 14 17.61 6.31 -11.94
C TYR A 14 16.36 7.18 -12.12
N ALA A 15 16.29 8.33 -11.45
CA ALA A 15 15.21 9.30 -11.63
C ALA A 15 15.14 9.79 -13.08
N THR A 16 16.30 10.06 -13.69
CA THR A 16 16.40 10.41 -15.11
C THR A 16 15.92 9.27 -16.00
N LEU A 17 16.34 8.02 -15.73
CA LEU A 17 15.88 6.83 -16.46
C LEU A 17 14.37 6.59 -16.36
N LEU A 18 13.73 6.95 -15.25
CA LEU A 18 12.27 6.86 -15.11
C LEU A 18 11.55 7.85 -16.04
N ILE A 19 12.14 9.03 -16.23
CA ILE A 19 11.58 10.13 -17.02
C ILE A 19 11.83 9.95 -18.52
N SER A 20 13.03 9.56 -18.93
CA SER A 20 13.45 9.55 -20.34
C SER A 20 13.95 8.19 -20.85
N GLY A 21 14.18 7.22 -19.96
CA GLY A 21 14.73 5.92 -20.32
C GLY A 21 13.68 4.92 -20.84
N GLY A 22 14.16 3.97 -21.66
CA GLY A 22 13.35 2.86 -22.14
C GLY A 22 13.04 1.82 -21.07
N TYR A 23 11.98 1.01 -21.25
CA TYR A 23 11.61 -0.04 -20.30
C TYR A 23 12.76 -1.03 -20.02
N VAL A 24 13.46 -1.46 -21.08
CA VAL A 24 14.59 -2.41 -20.97
C VAL A 24 15.74 -1.81 -20.16
N GLU A 25 16.03 -0.52 -20.34
CA GLU A 25 17.09 0.18 -19.60
C GLU A 25 16.75 0.30 -18.12
N GLN A 26 15.48 0.61 -17.79
CA GLN A 26 15.02 0.63 -16.41
C GLN A 26 15.13 -0.76 -15.76
N VAL A 27 14.79 -1.83 -16.48
CA VAL A 27 14.93 -3.20 -15.99
C VAL A 27 16.41 -3.56 -15.80
N ALA A 28 17.26 -3.29 -16.78
CA ALA A 28 18.70 -3.54 -16.71
C ALA A 28 19.33 -2.79 -15.52
N PHE A 29 18.96 -1.52 -15.31
CA PHE A 29 19.44 -0.73 -14.17
C PHE A 29 19.05 -1.36 -12.84
N ARG A 30 17.80 -1.84 -12.69
CA ARG A 30 17.34 -2.52 -11.47
C ARG A 30 18.05 -3.84 -11.23
N LEU A 31 18.34 -4.61 -12.28
CA LEU A 31 19.08 -5.88 -12.17
C LEU A 31 20.53 -5.64 -11.78
N ASN A 32 21.19 -4.64 -12.38
CA ASN A 32 22.57 -4.28 -12.06
C ASN A 32 22.71 -3.69 -10.64
N ASN A 33 21.66 -3.08 -10.11
CA ASN A 33 21.60 -2.51 -8.76
C ASN A 33 20.71 -3.32 -7.81
N MET A 34 20.54 -4.62 -8.07
CA MET A 34 19.53 -5.45 -7.38
C MET A 34 19.71 -5.44 -5.86
N LEU A 35 20.95 -5.50 -5.36
CA LEU A 35 21.22 -5.49 -3.92
C LEU A 35 20.72 -4.21 -3.25
N ILE A 36 20.95 -3.05 -3.86
CA ILE A 36 20.53 -1.75 -3.32
C ILE A 36 19.00 -1.66 -3.27
N PHE A 37 18.32 -2.02 -4.37
CA PHE A 37 16.86 -1.99 -4.44
C PHE A 37 16.17 -3.05 -3.56
N ARG A 38 16.87 -4.12 -3.16
CA ARG A 38 16.34 -5.19 -2.31
C ARG A 38 16.73 -5.08 -0.85
N ALA A 39 17.79 -4.34 -0.52
CA ALA A 39 18.25 -4.14 0.85
C ALA A 39 17.16 -3.55 1.74
N GLU A 40 16.46 -2.51 1.26
CA GLU A 40 15.42 -1.86 2.04
C GLU A 40 14.25 -2.81 2.39
N PRO A 41 13.61 -3.52 1.44
CA PRO A 41 12.60 -4.52 1.78
C PRO A 41 13.08 -5.55 2.80
N ILE A 42 14.31 -6.07 2.67
CA ILE A 42 14.88 -7.06 3.60
C ILE A 42 14.97 -6.49 5.02
N LEU A 43 15.46 -5.26 5.15
CA LEU A 43 15.57 -4.56 6.43
C LEU A 43 14.20 -4.15 7.00
N ALA A 44 13.21 -3.92 6.13
CA ALA A 44 11.84 -3.60 6.51
C ALA A 44 11.01 -4.83 6.91
N LEU A 45 11.45 -6.05 6.59
CA LEU A 45 10.70 -7.28 6.92
C LEU A 45 10.36 -7.40 8.42
N PRO A 46 11.30 -7.22 9.38
CA PRO A 46 10.97 -7.28 10.80
C PRO A 46 9.91 -6.27 11.21
N TYR A 47 9.95 -5.07 10.62
CA TYR A 47 8.95 -4.03 10.84
C TYR A 47 7.57 -4.46 10.31
N THR A 48 7.49 -4.96 9.07
CA THR A 48 6.23 -5.44 8.50
C THR A 48 5.65 -6.61 9.30
N VAL A 49 6.49 -7.55 9.76
CA VAL A 49 6.09 -8.65 10.64
C VAL A 49 5.55 -8.11 11.96
N THR A 50 6.21 -7.11 12.55
CA THR A 50 5.77 -6.48 13.80
C THR A 50 4.38 -5.84 13.64
N LEU A 51 4.16 -5.08 12.57
CA LEU A 51 2.85 -4.47 12.28
C LEU A 51 1.78 -5.53 11.98
N PHE A 52 2.13 -6.59 11.27
CA PHE A 52 1.23 -7.71 11.02
C PHE A 52 0.80 -8.37 12.33
N LEU A 53 1.75 -8.69 13.20
CA LEU A 53 1.48 -9.28 14.51
C LEU A 53 0.65 -8.34 15.40
N LEU A 54 0.92 -7.03 15.37
CA LEU A 54 0.10 -6.03 16.04
C LEU A 54 -1.35 -6.09 15.54
N GLY A 55 -1.56 -6.17 14.22
CA GLY A 55 -2.88 -6.37 13.62
C GLY A 55 -3.56 -7.65 14.10
N VAL A 56 -2.82 -8.77 14.16
CA VAL A 56 -3.33 -10.05 14.69
C VAL A 56 -3.72 -9.94 16.16
N VAL A 57 -2.95 -9.23 16.98
CA VAL A 57 -3.27 -9.00 18.39
C VAL A 57 -4.55 -8.17 18.52
N LEU A 58 -4.70 -7.09 17.75
CA LEU A 58 -5.92 -6.29 17.73
C LEU A 58 -7.14 -7.11 17.27
N TYR A 59 -6.94 -7.97 16.27
CA TYR A 59 -7.97 -8.89 15.78
C TYR A 59 -8.41 -9.88 16.84
N ARG A 60 -7.46 -10.55 17.51
CA ARG A 60 -7.75 -11.51 18.59
C ARG A 60 -8.41 -10.84 19.80
N LYS A 61 -8.10 -9.57 20.07
CA LYS A 61 -8.77 -8.77 21.10
C LYS A 61 -10.18 -8.29 20.68
N GLY A 62 -10.62 -8.62 19.47
CA GLY A 62 -11.94 -8.25 18.98
C GLY A 62 -12.08 -6.76 18.65
N VAL A 63 -11.00 -5.99 18.51
CA VAL A 63 -11.05 -4.53 18.28
C VAL A 63 -11.82 -4.18 17.00
N PHE A 64 -11.84 -5.07 16.01
CA PHE A 64 -12.59 -4.87 14.76
C PHE A 64 -14.08 -5.21 14.89
N ALA A 65 -14.52 -5.79 16.00
CA ALA A 65 -15.94 -5.97 16.26
C ALA A 65 -16.58 -4.59 16.50
N LEU A 66 -17.73 -4.32 15.88
CA LEU A 66 -18.46 -3.06 16.03
C LEU A 66 -19.37 -3.04 17.28
N GLY A 67 -18.92 -3.66 18.37
CA GLY A 67 -19.65 -3.75 19.64
C GLY A 67 -19.53 -2.48 20.50
N PRO A 68 -20.32 -2.34 21.59
CA PRO A 68 -20.23 -1.20 22.50
C PRO A 68 -18.90 -1.15 23.27
N THR A 69 -18.32 -2.31 23.57
CA THR A 69 -17.09 -2.44 24.37
C THR A 69 -15.82 -2.03 23.62
N THR A 70 -15.85 -1.98 22.28
CA THR A 70 -14.69 -1.69 21.43
C THR A 70 -14.62 -0.23 20.98
N ASP A 71 -15.74 0.50 21.03
CA ASP A 71 -15.87 1.90 20.58
C ASP A 71 -14.91 2.85 21.31
N GLY A 72 -14.66 2.62 22.61
CA GLY A 72 -13.66 3.40 23.36
C GLY A 72 -12.24 3.25 22.81
N VAL A 73 -11.83 2.01 22.51
CA VAL A 73 -10.51 1.70 21.95
C VAL A 73 -10.39 2.23 20.53
N GLN A 74 -11.40 2.04 19.69
CA GLN A 74 -11.43 2.54 18.31
C GLN A 74 -11.34 4.07 18.25
N ARG A 75 -12.06 4.79 19.13
CA ARG A 75 -11.94 6.24 19.26
C ARG A 75 -10.58 6.67 19.76
N ALA A 76 -9.98 5.95 20.72
CA ALA A 76 -8.64 6.25 21.19
C ALA A 76 -7.60 6.08 20.07
N MET A 77 -7.69 5.00 19.28
CA MET A 77 -6.85 4.79 18.10
C MET A 77 -7.01 5.92 17.09
N MET A 78 -8.24 6.33 16.79
CA MET A 78 -8.51 7.44 15.89
C MET A 78 -7.92 8.76 16.43
N ARG A 79 -8.20 9.12 17.68
CA ARG A 79 -7.79 10.39 18.28
C ARG A 79 -6.29 10.50 18.44
N TRP A 80 -5.64 9.47 19.00
CA TRP A 80 -4.20 9.48 19.21
C TRP A 80 -3.44 9.21 17.91
N GLY A 81 -3.93 8.29 17.08
CA GLY A 81 -3.30 7.97 15.80
C GLY A 81 -3.38 9.12 14.81
N LEU A 82 -4.51 9.84 14.70
CA LEU A 82 -4.58 11.03 13.85
C LEU A 82 -3.99 12.26 14.54
N GLY A 83 -4.24 12.45 15.83
CA GLY A 83 -3.80 13.61 16.60
C GLY A 83 -2.29 13.69 16.77
N LEU A 84 -1.60 12.55 16.92
CA LEU A 84 -0.13 12.50 16.90
C LEU A 84 0.41 12.19 15.51
N GLY A 85 -0.22 11.27 14.77
CA GLY A 85 0.27 10.84 13.47
C GLY A 85 0.28 11.95 12.42
N LEU A 86 -0.75 12.81 12.36
CA LEU A 86 -0.77 13.89 11.36
C LEU A 86 0.34 14.93 11.62
N PRO A 87 0.50 15.51 12.83
CA PRO A 87 1.60 16.43 13.08
C PRO A 87 2.99 15.81 12.89
N LEU A 88 3.18 14.56 13.33
CA LEU A 88 4.45 13.87 13.16
C LEU A 88 4.77 13.61 11.68
N ASN A 89 3.78 13.24 10.87
CA ASN A 89 3.98 13.07 9.42
C ASN A 89 4.09 14.41 8.68
N ALA A 90 3.50 15.49 9.20
CA ALA A 90 3.66 16.84 8.65
C ALA A 90 5.10 17.35 8.77
N LEU A 91 5.92 16.77 9.66
CA LEU A 91 7.36 17.03 9.70
C LEU A 91 8.07 16.67 8.38
N ALA A 92 7.45 15.86 7.51
CA ALA A 92 7.93 15.64 6.14
C ALA A 92 8.08 16.94 5.32
N LEU A 93 7.38 18.01 5.70
CA LEU A 93 7.50 19.31 5.05
C LEU A 93 8.76 20.08 5.48
N LEU A 94 9.39 19.70 6.60
CA LEU A 94 10.49 20.46 7.19
C LEU A 94 11.72 20.60 6.28
N PRO A 95 12.19 19.55 5.58
CA PRO A 95 13.28 19.69 4.62
C PRO A 95 12.95 20.59 3.42
N VAL A 96 11.65 20.78 3.12
CA VAL A 96 11.18 21.63 2.02
C VAL A 96 11.09 23.09 2.46
N VAL A 97 10.53 23.36 3.64
CA VAL A 97 10.30 24.73 4.13
C VAL A 97 11.51 25.34 4.84
N ALA A 98 12.40 24.50 5.38
CA ALA A 98 13.64 24.92 6.05
C ALA A 98 14.80 23.98 5.68
N PRO A 99 15.27 24.01 4.41
CA PRO A 99 16.32 23.13 3.94
C PRO A 99 17.60 23.25 4.77
N GLY A 100 18.19 22.12 5.18
CA GLY A 100 19.43 22.09 5.94
C GLY A 100 19.30 22.39 7.44
N LEU A 101 18.10 22.71 7.94
CA LEU A 101 17.86 22.98 9.38
C LEU A 101 18.33 21.84 10.29
N LEU A 102 18.13 20.59 9.86
CA LEU A 102 18.49 19.39 10.61
C LEU A 102 19.87 18.84 10.24
N GLY A 103 20.49 19.39 9.20
CA GLY A 103 21.65 18.80 8.52
C GLY A 103 21.37 17.42 7.91
N ASN A 104 22.31 16.92 7.10
CA ASN A 104 22.14 15.66 6.36
C ASN A 104 21.81 14.46 7.28
N GLY A 105 22.44 14.38 8.46
CA GLY A 105 22.18 13.29 9.41
C GLY A 105 20.79 13.35 10.02
N GLY A 106 20.31 14.55 10.36
CA GLY A 106 18.98 14.74 10.92
C GLY A 106 17.87 14.52 9.89
N GLU A 107 18.08 14.91 8.63
CA GLU A 107 17.14 14.65 7.53
C GLU A 107 17.00 13.14 7.24
N VAL A 108 18.11 12.40 7.23
CA VAL A 108 18.08 10.93 7.10
C VAL A 108 17.34 10.28 8.27
N LEU A 109 17.59 10.73 9.50
CA LEU A 109 16.89 10.22 10.67
C LEU A 109 15.38 10.51 10.59
N LEU A 110 15.01 11.74 10.24
CA LEU A 110 13.62 12.15 10.06
C LEU A 110 12.94 11.31 8.98
N PHE A 111 13.60 11.07 7.84
CA PHE A 111 13.09 10.21 6.77
C PHE A 111 12.80 8.78 7.28
N LEU A 112 13.73 8.18 8.04
CA LEU A 112 13.53 6.85 8.62
C LEU A 112 12.36 6.84 9.62
N GLN A 113 12.24 7.87 10.46
CA GLN A 113 11.13 7.98 11.41
C GLN A 113 9.79 8.18 10.72
N LEU A 114 9.72 9.02 9.69
CA LEU A 114 8.52 9.19 8.87
C LEU A 114 8.10 7.87 8.24
N ARG A 115 9.06 7.13 7.67
CA ARG A 115 8.79 5.90 6.93
C ARG A 115 8.37 4.72 7.81
N TYR A 116 9.03 4.53 8.95
CA TYR A 116 8.85 3.34 9.79
C TYR A 116 8.15 3.62 11.13
N GLY A 117 8.36 4.79 11.73
CA GLY A 117 7.78 5.15 13.02
C GLY A 117 6.42 5.85 12.88
N PHE A 118 6.44 7.09 12.40
CA PHE A 118 5.29 7.99 12.38
C PHE A 118 4.18 7.48 11.46
N SER A 119 4.52 6.83 10.34
CA SER A 119 3.55 6.18 9.46
C SER A 119 2.75 5.08 10.17
N ALA A 120 3.35 4.31 11.08
CA ALA A 120 2.63 3.27 11.84
C ALA A 120 1.59 3.87 12.80
N ILE A 121 1.93 4.98 13.45
CA ILE A 121 1.02 5.71 14.34
C ILE A 121 -0.17 6.25 13.53
N LEU A 122 0.11 6.85 12.37
CA LEU A 122 -0.92 7.36 11.48
C LEU A 122 -1.81 6.23 10.93
N ALA A 123 -1.24 5.07 10.61
CA ALA A 123 -1.99 3.90 10.16
C ALA A 123 -3.00 3.40 11.22
N LEU A 124 -2.63 3.42 12.51
CA LEU A 124 -3.59 3.14 13.61
C LEU A 124 -4.70 4.20 13.67
N GLY A 125 -4.37 5.46 13.38
CA GLY A 125 -5.32 6.55 13.24
C GLY A 125 -6.34 6.30 12.13
N TYR A 126 -5.86 5.95 10.94
CA TYR A 126 -6.73 5.57 9.81
C TYR A 126 -7.58 4.34 10.11
N MET A 127 -7.02 3.33 10.78
CA MET A 127 -7.78 2.15 11.20
C MET A 127 -8.92 2.52 12.15
N GLY A 128 -8.65 3.33 13.19
CA GLY A 128 -9.68 3.83 14.11
C GLY A 128 -10.73 4.66 13.38
N LEU A 129 -10.32 5.54 12.47
CA LEU A 129 -11.23 6.34 11.65
C LEU A 129 -12.17 5.44 10.82
N ILE A 130 -11.62 4.49 10.07
CA ILE A 130 -12.41 3.56 9.25
C ILE A 130 -13.42 2.80 10.12
N LEU A 131 -13.02 2.32 11.30
CA LEU A 131 -13.92 1.62 12.21
C LEU A 131 -15.06 2.53 12.72
N GLN A 132 -14.76 3.78 13.08
CA GLN A 132 -15.80 4.75 13.45
C GLN A 132 -16.74 5.07 12.28
N LEU A 133 -16.24 5.16 11.05
CA LEU A 133 -17.05 5.40 9.86
C LEU A 133 -17.97 4.21 9.56
N LEU A 134 -17.45 2.98 9.66
CA LEU A 134 -18.25 1.75 9.51
C LEU A 134 -19.35 1.66 10.58
N ARG A 135 -19.06 2.12 11.79
CA ARG A 135 -20.06 2.20 12.89
C ARG A 135 -21.13 3.26 12.62
N ARG A 136 -20.75 4.39 12.03
CA ARG A 136 -21.65 5.51 11.73
C ARG A 136 -22.57 5.21 10.54
N TRP A 137 -22.04 4.53 9.53
CA TRP A 137 -22.76 4.16 8.32
C TRP A 137 -22.66 2.65 8.09
N PRO A 138 -23.47 1.82 8.78
CA PRO A 138 -23.38 0.37 8.67
C PRO A 138 -23.91 -0.17 7.33
N GLU A 139 -24.58 0.66 6.53
CA GLU A 139 -25.20 0.25 5.27
C GLU A 139 -24.17 -0.22 4.24
N GLY A 140 -24.33 -1.45 3.76
CA GLY A 140 -23.41 -2.05 2.78
C GLY A 140 -23.34 -1.32 1.44
N ARG A 141 -24.33 -0.47 1.10
CA ARG A 141 -24.35 0.27 -0.18
C ARG A 141 -23.29 1.37 -0.22
N THR A 142 -23.04 2.05 0.89
CA THR A 142 -21.99 3.08 1.00
C THR A 142 -20.60 2.49 0.77
N TRP A 143 -20.40 1.25 1.22
CA TRP A 143 -19.11 0.56 1.14
C TRP A 143 -19.01 -0.39 -0.07
N ALA A 144 -20.07 -0.56 -0.86
CA ALA A 144 -20.08 -1.47 -2.00
C ALA A 144 -18.95 -1.20 -3.02
N PRO A 145 -18.62 0.06 -3.36
CA PRO A 145 -17.47 0.37 -4.22
C PRO A 145 -16.14 -0.10 -3.63
N LEU A 146 -15.92 0.18 -2.34
CA LEU A 146 -14.68 -0.17 -1.64
C LEU A 146 -14.58 -1.68 -1.46
N SER A 147 -15.70 -2.35 -1.17
CA SER A 147 -15.79 -3.82 -1.10
C SER A 147 -15.47 -4.46 -2.46
N ALA A 148 -15.95 -3.88 -3.56
CA ALA A 148 -15.65 -4.38 -4.90
C ALA A 148 -14.15 -4.31 -5.20
N VAL A 149 -13.50 -3.16 -4.97
CA VAL A 149 -12.05 -3.02 -5.13
C VAL A 149 -11.28 -3.96 -4.20
N GLY A 150 -11.72 -4.14 -2.96
CA GLY A 150 -11.10 -5.09 -2.03
C GLY A 150 -11.18 -6.54 -2.51
N ARG A 151 -12.28 -6.93 -3.16
CA ARG A 151 -12.46 -8.26 -3.76
C ARG A 151 -11.65 -8.47 -5.05
N THR A 152 -11.25 -7.39 -5.72
CA THR A 152 -10.41 -7.41 -6.92
C THR A 152 -9.04 -6.78 -6.68
N ALA A 153 -8.53 -6.81 -5.45
CA ALA A 153 -7.37 -6.02 -5.04
C ALA A 153 -6.10 -6.31 -5.86
N LEU A 154 -5.86 -7.57 -6.24
CA LEU A 154 -4.70 -7.94 -7.05
C LEU A 154 -4.85 -7.43 -8.49
N SER A 155 -6.04 -7.59 -9.08
CA SER A 155 -6.33 -7.07 -10.42
C SER A 155 -6.27 -5.54 -10.46
N THR A 156 -6.84 -4.87 -9.46
CA THR A 156 -6.81 -3.41 -9.35
C THR A 156 -5.37 -2.92 -9.15
N TYR A 157 -4.58 -3.57 -8.30
CA TYR A 157 -3.17 -3.22 -8.12
C TYR A 157 -2.37 -3.34 -9.42
N VAL A 158 -2.46 -4.48 -10.12
CA VAL A 158 -1.72 -4.71 -11.36
C VAL A 158 -2.15 -3.72 -12.45
N SER A 159 -3.46 -3.55 -12.65
CA SER A 159 -3.96 -2.58 -13.64
C SER A 159 -3.55 -1.15 -13.29
N GLN A 160 -3.58 -0.76 -12.01
CA GLN A 160 -3.17 0.57 -11.57
C GLN A 160 -1.69 0.81 -11.87
N SER A 161 -0.82 -0.14 -11.50
CA SER A 161 0.61 -0.03 -11.80
C SER A 161 0.88 0.06 -13.29
N LEU A 162 0.23 -0.75 -14.12
CA LEU A 162 0.40 -0.71 -15.57
C LEU A 162 -0.06 0.62 -16.17
N ILE A 163 -1.26 1.08 -15.80
CA ILE A 163 -1.83 2.34 -16.31
C ILE A 163 -0.93 3.52 -15.91
N LEU A 164 -0.54 3.61 -14.64
CA LEU A 164 0.30 4.71 -14.16
C LEU A 164 1.69 4.68 -14.79
N SER A 165 2.30 3.50 -14.96
CA SER A 165 3.58 3.41 -15.66
C SER A 165 3.46 3.82 -17.13
N LEU A 166 2.40 3.40 -17.82
CA LEU A 166 2.15 3.82 -19.22
C LEU A 166 1.89 5.32 -19.35
N ILE A 167 1.27 5.95 -18.36
CA ILE A 167 0.98 7.39 -18.41
C ILE A 167 2.22 8.21 -18.04
N PHE A 168 2.90 7.85 -16.95
CA PHE A 168 3.90 8.74 -16.35
C PHE A 168 5.35 8.41 -16.72
N TYR A 169 5.69 7.17 -17.06
CA TYR A 169 7.10 6.83 -17.36
C TYR A 169 7.48 7.20 -18.81
N GLY A 170 8.77 7.43 -19.02
CA GLY A 170 9.32 7.84 -20.32
C GLY A 170 9.06 6.87 -21.48
N TRP A 171 8.99 5.56 -21.21
CA TRP A 171 8.64 4.55 -22.21
C TRP A 171 7.14 4.50 -22.56
N GLY A 172 6.32 5.22 -21.81
CA GLY A 172 4.89 5.39 -22.05
C GLY A 172 4.58 6.72 -22.71
N LEU A 173 3.68 7.50 -22.10
CA LEU A 173 3.32 8.85 -22.56
C LEU A 173 4.24 9.95 -22.00
N GLY A 174 5.10 9.64 -21.03
CA GLY A 174 6.05 10.59 -20.44
C GLY A 174 5.40 11.81 -19.76
N LEU A 175 4.15 11.69 -19.31
CA LEU A 175 3.43 12.81 -18.66
C LEU A 175 4.02 13.18 -17.28
N GLY A 176 4.85 12.31 -16.70
CA GLY A 176 5.45 12.51 -15.39
C GLY A 176 6.42 13.69 -15.33
N SER A 177 7.04 14.06 -16.46
CA SER A 177 7.94 15.22 -16.54
C SER A 177 7.26 16.49 -17.05
N GLN A 178 5.99 16.41 -17.47
CA GLN A 178 5.25 17.52 -18.07
C GLN A 178 4.20 18.11 -17.14
N LEU A 179 3.68 17.30 -16.21
CA LEU A 179 2.63 17.69 -15.28
C LEU A 179 3.22 18.10 -13.93
N SER A 180 2.58 19.06 -13.27
CA SER A 180 2.88 19.39 -11.87
C SER A 180 2.40 18.29 -10.92
N ASP A 181 2.96 18.23 -9.71
CA ASP A 181 2.57 17.24 -8.69
C ASP A 181 1.06 17.23 -8.41
N ILE A 182 0.43 18.41 -8.42
CA ILE A 182 -1.02 18.57 -8.23
C ILE A 182 -1.79 17.98 -9.42
N GLN A 183 -1.34 18.22 -10.65
CA GLN A 183 -1.96 17.64 -11.84
C GLN A 183 -1.83 16.11 -11.85
N ILE A 184 -0.65 15.59 -11.49
CA ILE A 184 -0.42 14.15 -11.31
C ILE A 184 -1.41 13.58 -10.30
N ALA A 185 -1.61 14.24 -9.15
CA ALA A 185 -2.56 13.82 -8.14
C ALA A 185 -4.01 13.77 -8.67
N PHE A 186 -4.44 14.75 -9.46
CA PHE A 186 -5.77 14.74 -10.07
C PHE A 186 -5.95 13.62 -11.10
N VAL A 187 -4.95 13.39 -11.95
CA VAL A 187 -4.97 12.27 -12.91
C VAL A 187 -5.05 10.94 -12.17
N PHE A 188 -4.27 10.77 -11.10
CA PHE A 188 -4.30 9.59 -10.24
C PHE A 188 -5.68 9.37 -9.61
N ILE A 189 -6.29 10.41 -9.05
CA ILE A 189 -7.65 10.33 -8.47
C ILE A 189 -8.67 9.92 -9.54
N GLY A 190 -8.56 10.47 -10.75
CA GLY A 190 -9.42 10.09 -11.88
C GLY A 190 -9.29 8.60 -12.25
N ILE A 191 -8.06 8.09 -12.32
CA ILE A 191 -7.80 6.67 -12.58
C ILE A 191 -8.35 5.80 -11.45
N ALA A 192 -8.11 6.16 -10.19
CA ALA A 192 -8.62 5.42 -9.04
C ALA A 192 -10.16 5.39 -9.01
N ALA A 193 -10.82 6.49 -9.33
CA ALA A 193 -12.28 6.56 -9.45
C ALA A 193 -12.80 5.68 -10.60
N ALA A 194 -12.14 5.70 -11.76
CA ALA A 194 -12.48 4.80 -12.87
C ALA A 194 -12.31 3.32 -12.48
N GLN A 195 -11.24 2.98 -11.76
CA GLN A 195 -11.01 1.61 -11.28
C GLN A 195 -12.06 1.17 -10.25
N LEU A 196 -12.53 2.06 -9.38
CA LEU A 196 -13.65 1.79 -8.45
C LEU A 196 -14.94 1.43 -9.20
N LEU A 197 -15.23 2.11 -10.31
CA LEU A 197 -16.40 1.83 -11.13
C LEU A 197 -16.23 0.53 -11.93
N ILE A 198 -15.07 0.36 -12.56
CA ILE A 198 -14.75 -0.84 -13.35
C ILE A 198 -14.80 -2.08 -12.46
N ALA A 199 -14.24 -2.04 -11.25
CA ALA A 199 -14.28 -3.17 -10.31
C ALA A 199 -15.70 -3.59 -9.95
N GLN A 200 -16.60 -2.63 -9.74
CA GLN A 200 -18.01 -2.91 -9.45
C GLN A 200 -18.72 -3.54 -10.65
N LEU A 201 -18.56 -2.94 -11.83
CA LEU A 201 -19.17 -3.44 -13.06
C LEU A 201 -18.63 -4.84 -13.39
N TRP A 202 -17.32 -5.05 -13.25
CA TRP A 202 -16.67 -6.33 -13.47
C TRP A 202 -17.23 -7.41 -12.54
N LEU A 203 -17.30 -7.14 -11.24
CA LEU A 203 -17.82 -8.10 -10.27
C LEU A 203 -19.30 -8.42 -10.48
N LYS A 204 -20.09 -7.46 -10.97
CA LYS A 204 -21.50 -7.70 -11.31
C LYS A 204 -21.64 -8.73 -12.44
N HIS A 205 -20.70 -8.76 -13.40
CA HIS A 205 -20.77 -9.67 -14.56
C HIS A 205 -20.03 -10.99 -14.32
N TRP A 206 -18.83 -10.96 -13.74
CA TRP A 206 -17.93 -12.12 -13.66
C TRP A 206 -17.67 -12.64 -12.23
N GLY A 207 -18.12 -11.93 -11.19
CA GLY A 207 -18.07 -12.37 -9.79
C GLY A 207 -16.68 -12.45 -9.12
N THR A 208 -15.60 -12.50 -9.92
CA THR A 208 -14.20 -12.51 -9.47
C THR A 208 -13.33 -11.67 -10.40
N GLY A 209 -12.29 -11.04 -9.86
CA GLY A 209 -11.30 -10.36 -10.70
C GLY A 209 -10.44 -11.36 -11.49
N PRO A 210 -9.88 -10.95 -12.64
CA PRO A 210 -9.14 -11.83 -13.54
C PRO A 210 -7.86 -12.41 -12.91
N MET A 211 -7.09 -11.58 -12.19
CA MET A 211 -5.88 -12.05 -11.50
C MET A 211 -6.22 -12.91 -10.28
N GLU A 212 -7.31 -12.61 -9.59
CA GLU A 212 -7.81 -13.42 -8.48
C GLU A 212 -8.26 -14.79 -8.96
N TRP A 213 -8.90 -14.87 -10.13
CA TRP A 213 -9.26 -16.13 -10.76
C TRP A 213 -8.02 -16.96 -11.11
N LEU A 214 -7.01 -16.32 -11.71
CA LEU A 214 -5.75 -16.99 -12.07
C LEU A 214 -5.05 -17.53 -10.81
N ARG A 215 -4.97 -16.71 -9.76
CA ARG A 215 -4.41 -17.12 -8.47
C ARG A 215 -5.15 -18.33 -7.91
N LYS A 216 -6.48 -18.33 -7.87
CA LYS A 216 -7.28 -19.47 -7.38
C LYS A 216 -7.04 -20.74 -8.21
N ARG A 217 -6.89 -20.61 -9.53
CA ARG A 217 -6.57 -21.73 -10.43
C ARG A 217 -5.21 -22.33 -10.08
N LEU A 218 -4.19 -21.50 -9.87
CA LEU A 218 -2.84 -21.94 -9.51
C LEU A 218 -2.81 -22.60 -8.13
N GLU A 219 -3.51 -22.03 -7.13
CA GLU A 219 -3.63 -22.62 -5.80
C GLU A 219 -4.35 -23.99 -5.85
N GLY A 220 -5.38 -24.12 -6.68
CA GLY A 220 -6.11 -25.37 -6.88
C GLY A 220 -5.28 -26.48 -7.55
N MET A 221 -4.21 -26.15 -8.28
CA MET A 221 -3.30 -27.13 -8.87
C MET A 221 -2.30 -27.70 -7.84
N GLY A 222 -1.97 -26.96 -6.79
CA GLY A 222 -1.06 -27.40 -5.72
C GLY A 222 -1.76 -28.16 -4.58
N GLN A 223 -3.08 -28.06 -4.47
CA GLN A 223 -3.86 -28.84 -3.52
C GLN A 223 -4.24 -30.19 -4.14
N THR A 224 -3.35 -31.19 -4.05
CA THR A 224 -3.78 -32.58 -4.16
C THR A 224 -4.93 -32.78 -3.18
N ARG A 225 -6.14 -33.02 -3.70
CA ARG A 225 -7.34 -33.28 -2.90
C ARG A 225 -6.99 -34.32 -1.84
N ARG A 226 -6.84 -33.92 -0.57
CA ARG A 226 -6.74 -34.89 0.52
C ARG A 226 -8.05 -35.70 0.48
N PRO A 227 -8.00 -37.03 0.34
CA PRO A 227 -9.21 -37.83 0.41
C PRO A 227 -9.83 -37.60 1.78
N VAL A 228 -11.10 -37.18 1.79
CA VAL A 228 -11.90 -37.11 3.00
C VAL A 228 -12.05 -38.57 3.47
N ALA A 229 -11.39 -38.92 4.57
CA ALA A 229 -11.55 -40.23 5.18
C ALA A 229 -13.05 -40.47 5.43
N PRO A 230 -13.59 -41.66 5.08
CA PRO A 230 -14.98 -41.97 5.37
C PRO A 230 -15.22 -41.80 6.87
N LYS A 231 -16.28 -41.08 7.23
CA LYS A 231 -16.76 -41.09 8.62
C LYS A 231 -17.24 -42.51 8.88
N ASP A 232 -16.45 -43.29 9.60
CA ASP A 232 -16.89 -44.55 10.17
C ASP A 232 -18.11 -44.25 11.03
N LYS A 233 -19.24 -44.82 10.62
CA LYS A 233 -20.45 -44.85 11.43
C LYS A 233 -20.11 -45.67 12.66
N VAL A 234 -19.92 -45.02 13.80
CA VAL A 234 -19.96 -45.70 15.09
C VAL A 234 -21.43 -46.05 15.34
N THR A 235 -21.82 -47.21 14.84
CA THR A 235 -23.03 -47.95 15.21
C THR A 235 -22.75 -48.77 16.47
N GLY A 236 -23.67 -48.72 17.44
CA GLY A 236 -23.81 -49.71 18.50
C GLY A 236 -23.31 -49.25 19.85
#